data_AF-A0A6P0T3L5-F1
#
_entry.id   AF-A0A6P0T3L5-F1
#
_cell.length_a   1.000
_cell.length_b   1.000
_cell.length_c   1.000
_cell.angle_alpha   90.00
_cell.angle_beta   90.00
_cell.angle_gamma   90.00
#
_symmetry.space_group_name_H-M   'P 1'
#
loop_
_entity.id
_entity.type
_entity.pdbx_description
1 polymer ?
#
loop_
_entity_poly.entity_id
_entity_poly.type
_entity_poly.pdbx_seq_one_letter_code
_entity_poly.pdbx_strand_id
1 'polypeptide(L)'
;YPIVKKEILDKIPLVIDLLAHRLFDSSLIIDNVSYPAHTPEAIQRSEFILDNLIIQIGNGVIQPLLNQLADVESIKVNFYHKNLMSSREIARFRNNLSWRYRQDKLFGEPQAIFESRYDLFVLTDTGIKQTSIYAPRRRELEQLRGFQLAVTLAYELRDALSPRVQAAVTWIGNGVVYLLTQVFGRSIGLVVRGVIQGIGSSVQEARFGKNPGRGK
;
A
#
# COMPACT_ATOMS: atom_id res chain seq x y z
N TYR A 1 -31.05 4.82 12.81
CA TYR A 1 -30.23 3.60 12.61
C TYR A 1 -28.88 3.77 13.32
N PRO A 2 -28.72 3.26 14.56
CA PRO A 2 -27.50 3.48 15.38
C PRO A 2 -26.20 3.02 14.70
N ILE A 3 -26.28 1.95 13.90
CA ILE A 3 -25.13 1.39 13.19
C ILE A 3 -24.59 2.33 12.10
N VAL A 4 -25.45 3.05 11.38
CA VAL A 4 -25.02 4.01 10.35
C VAL A 4 -24.29 5.18 10.98
N LYS A 5 -24.83 5.69 12.09
CA LYS A 5 -24.19 6.76 12.84
C LYS A 5 -22.77 6.34 13.25
N LYS A 6 -22.66 5.22 13.98
CA LYS A 6 -21.39 4.76 14.55
C LYS A 6 -20.36 4.32 13.50
N GLU A 7 -20.79 3.57 12.48
CA GLU A 7 -19.85 2.90 11.56
C GLU A 7 -19.58 3.71 10.29
N ILE A 8 -20.37 4.76 9.99
CA ILE A 8 -20.20 5.59 8.79
C ILE A 8 -20.08 7.07 9.17
N LEU A 9 -21.12 7.67 9.75
CA LEU A 9 -21.21 9.13 9.90
C LEU A 9 -20.20 9.70 10.92
N ASP A 10 -20.08 9.07 12.09
CA ASP A 10 -19.15 9.50 13.14
C ASP A 10 -17.68 9.33 12.71
N LYS A 11 -17.41 8.56 11.64
CA LYS A 11 -16.08 8.33 11.09
C LYS A 11 -15.70 9.28 9.96
N ILE A 12 -16.62 10.12 9.48
CA ILE A 12 -16.31 11.08 8.42
C ILE A 12 -15.41 12.17 9.01
N PRO A 13 -14.15 12.30 8.56
CA PRO A 13 -13.22 13.24 9.16
C PRO A 13 -13.49 14.67 8.69
N LEU A 14 -13.08 15.65 9.52
CA LEU A 14 -12.96 17.07 9.16
C LEU A 14 -14.26 17.76 8.68
N VAL A 15 -15.43 17.23 9.03
CA VAL A 15 -16.73 17.83 8.65
C VAL A 15 -16.87 19.25 9.22
N ILE A 16 -16.47 19.44 10.48
CA ILE A 16 -16.57 20.76 11.13
C ILE A 16 -15.58 21.74 10.49
N ASP A 17 -14.35 21.32 10.22
CA ASP A 17 -13.34 22.15 9.54
C ASP A 17 -13.79 22.56 8.14
N LEU A 18 -14.38 21.63 7.38
CA LEU A 18 -14.96 21.91 6.07
C LEU A 18 -16.07 22.97 6.17
N LEU A 19 -17.03 22.79 7.09
CA LEU A 19 -18.13 23.73 7.25
C LEU A 19 -17.63 25.10 7.72
N ALA A 20 -16.69 25.15 8.65
CA ALA A 20 -16.10 26.39 9.11
C ALA A 20 -15.40 27.14 7.97
N HIS A 21 -14.60 26.43 7.18
CA HIS A 21 -13.91 26.96 6.01
C HIS A 21 -14.89 27.48 4.95
N ARG A 22 -15.92 26.70 4.59
CA ARG A 22 -16.85 27.05 3.50
C ARG A 22 -17.91 28.09 3.88
N LEU A 23 -18.34 28.14 5.15
CA LEU A 23 -19.41 29.04 5.60
C LEU A 23 -18.88 30.35 6.18
N PHE A 24 -17.66 30.36 6.71
CA PHE A 24 -17.11 31.50 7.45
C PHE A 24 -15.71 31.93 6.98
N ASP A 25 -15.26 31.46 5.81
CA ASP A 25 -13.92 31.74 5.26
C ASP A 25 -12.78 31.47 6.26
N SER A 26 -12.97 30.47 7.13
CA SER A 26 -11.94 30.09 8.10
C SER A 26 -10.73 29.46 7.40
N SER A 27 -9.54 29.66 7.95
CA SER A 27 -8.34 28.97 7.48
C SER A 27 -8.46 27.46 7.69
N LEU A 28 -7.84 26.69 6.80
CA LEU A 28 -7.83 25.23 6.86
C LEU A 28 -6.45 24.74 7.28
N ILE A 29 -6.41 23.81 8.24
CA ILE A 29 -5.15 23.19 8.66
C ILE A 29 -4.84 22.04 7.70
N ILE A 30 -3.73 22.17 6.97
CA ILE A 30 -3.19 21.18 6.06
C ILE A 30 -1.81 20.81 6.55
N ASP A 31 -1.62 19.52 6.86
CA ASP A 31 -0.32 18.96 7.24
C ASP A 31 0.32 19.75 8.40
N ASN A 32 -0.54 20.13 9.36
CA ASN A 32 -0.23 20.94 10.55
C ASN A 32 0.17 22.41 10.28
N VAL A 33 -0.13 22.93 9.09
CA VAL A 33 0.08 24.33 8.67
C VAL A 33 -1.28 24.97 8.35
N SER A 34 -1.49 26.22 8.78
CA SER A 34 -2.73 26.96 8.53
C SER A 34 -2.69 27.68 7.18
N TYR A 35 -3.63 27.35 6.29
CA TYR A 35 -3.79 27.98 4.98
C TYR A 35 -5.03 28.88 4.95
N PRO A 36 -4.92 30.15 4.51
CA PRO A 36 -6.07 31.03 4.30
C PRO A 36 -7.10 30.44 3.33
N ALA A 37 -8.37 30.82 3.48
CA ALA A 37 -9.46 30.13 2.79
C ALA A 37 -9.37 30.16 1.25
N HIS A 38 -8.79 31.22 0.69
CA HIS A 38 -8.71 31.43 -0.74
C HIS A 38 -7.40 30.96 -1.38
N THR A 39 -6.52 30.28 -0.65
CA THR A 39 -5.33 29.69 -1.29
C THR A 39 -5.71 28.44 -2.08
N PRO A 40 -4.99 28.13 -3.18
CA PRO A 40 -5.25 26.94 -3.97
C PRO A 40 -5.23 25.64 -3.15
N GLU A 41 -4.36 25.55 -2.15
CA GLU A 41 -4.21 24.38 -1.29
C GLU A 41 -5.43 24.17 -0.39
N ALA A 42 -5.93 25.26 0.24
CA ALA A 42 -7.12 25.21 1.08
C ALA A 42 -8.36 24.82 0.29
N ILE A 43 -8.52 25.42 -0.89
CA ILE A 43 -9.62 25.11 -1.82
C ILE A 43 -9.58 23.62 -2.20
N GLN A 44 -8.44 23.13 -2.70
CA GLN A 44 -8.30 21.73 -3.11
C GLN A 44 -8.53 20.75 -1.95
N ARG A 45 -7.96 21.01 -0.77
CA ARG A 45 -8.17 20.14 0.40
C ARG A 45 -9.64 20.13 0.80
N SER A 46 -10.32 21.27 0.77
CA SER A 46 -11.75 21.34 1.10
C SER A 46 -12.61 20.58 0.07
N GLU A 47 -12.23 20.56 -1.21
CA GLU A 47 -12.89 19.75 -2.23
C GLU A 47 -12.75 18.25 -1.93
N PHE A 48 -11.56 17.78 -1.56
CA PHE A 48 -11.37 16.38 -1.17
C PHE A 48 -12.23 15.98 0.03
N ILE A 49 -12.33 16.85 1.04
CA ILE A 49 -13.16 16.58 2.22
C ILE A 49 -14.64 16.59 1.85
N LEU A 50 -15.07 17.50 0.97
CA LEU A 50 -16.46 17.60 0.50
C LEU A 50 -16.87 16.38 -0.33
N ASP A 51 -16.05 15.96 -1.29
CA ASP A 51 -16.31 14.76 -2.09
C ASP A 51 -16.50 13.54 -1.19
N ASN A 52 -15.58 13.38 -0.23
CA ASN A 52 -15.65 12.28 0.73
C ASN A 52 -16.92 12.37 1.57
N LEU A 53 -17.30 13.56 2.05
CA LEU A 53 -18.54 13.76 2.80
C LEU A 53 -19.76 13.34 1.99
N ILE A 54 -19.88 13.78 0.73
CA ILE A 54 -21.00 13.44 -0.15
C ILE A 54 -21.08 11.92 -0.35
N ILE A 55 -19.95 11.28 -0.67
CA ILE A 55 -19.88 9.84 -0.90
C ILE A 55 -20.25 9.06 0.37
N GLN A 56 -19.73 9.47 1.53
CA GLN A 56 -20.00 8.77 2.78
C GLN A 56 -21.43 8.98 3.29
N ILE A 57 -22.04 10.14 3.07
CA ILE A 57 -23.49 10.33 3.28
C ILE A 57 -24.28 9.39 2.37
N GLY A 58 -23.90 9.29 1.09
CA GLY A 58 -24.47 8.33 0.16
C GLY A 58 -24.40 6.90 0.69
N ASN A 59 -23.23 6.46 1.17
CA ASN A 59 -23.06 5.15 1.82
C ASN A 59 -23.98 4.99 3.04
N GLY A 60 -24.14 6.05 3.84
CA GLY A 60 -25.02 6.09 5.00
C GLY A 60 -26.51 5.92 4.65
N VAL A 61 -26.94 6.41 3.49
CA VAL A 61 -28.31 6.24 2.97
C VAL A 61 -28.50 4.85 2.34
N ILE A 62 -27.51 4.37 1.58
CA ILE A 62 -27.57 3.09 0.88
C ILE A 62 -27.57 1.91 1.86
N GLN A 63 -26.86 2.00 2.98
CA GLN A 63 -26.76 0.87 3.92
C GLN A 63 -28.13 0.42 4.48
N PRO A 64 -28.98 1.30 5.03
CA PRO A 64 -30.32 0.92 5.50
C PRO A 64 -31.22 0.41 4.37
N LEU A 65 -31.10 1.01 3.18
CA LEU A 65 -31.87 0.61 1.99
C LEU A 65 -31.54 -0.83 1.63
N LEU A 66 -30.25 -1.18 1.51
CA LEU A 66 -29.82 -2.55 1.21
C LEU A 66 -30.18 -3.55 2.32
N ASN A 67 -30.22 -3.11 3.58
CA ASN A 67 -30.47 -4.02 4.69
C ASN A 67 -31.94 -4.29 4.97
N GLN A 68 -32.83 -3.35 4.65
CA GLN A 68 -34.26 -3.45 4.96
C GLN A 68 -35.16 -3.54 3.73
N LEU A 69 -34.72 -2.97 2.61
CA LEU A 69 -35.56 -2.78 1.41
C LEU A 69 -35.00 -3.51 0.19
N ALA A 70 -33.98 -4.37 0.36
CA ALA A 70 -33.31 -5.06 -0.75
C ALA A 70 -34.22 -5.93 -1.62
N ASP A 71 -35.25 -6.52 -1.04
CA ASP A 71 -36.18 -7.40 -1.76
C ASP A 71 -37.48 -6.68 -2.20
N VAL A 72 -37.59 -5.37 -1.97
CA VAL A 72 -38.75 -4.59 -2.42
C VAL A 72 -38.62 -4.35 -3.93
N GLU A 73 -39.55 -4.91 -4.71
CA GLU A 73 -39.43 -4.93 -6.17
C GLU A 73 -39.40 -3.53 -6.79
N SER A 74 -40.20 -2.59 -6.28
CA SER A 74 -40.16 -1.20 -6.74
C SER A 74 -38.81 -0.53 -6.46
N ILE A 75 -38.11 -0.88 -5.38
CA ILE A 75 -36.78 -0.36 -5.10
C ILE A 75 -35.75 -0.98 -6.06
N LYS A 76 -35.83 -2.29 -6.28
CA LYS A 76 -34.93 -2.99 -7.20
C LYS A 76 -35.01 -2.43 -8.62
N VAL A 77 -36.23 -2.30 -9.16
CA VAL A 77 -36.45 -1.82 -10.53
C VAL A 77 -35.97 -0.37 -10.73
N ASN A 78 -36.16 0.51 -9.74
CA ASN A 78 -35.86 1.94 -9.89
C ASN A 78 -34.42 2.31 -9.52
N PHE A 79 -33.79 1.61 -8.57
CA PHE A 79 -32.50 2.02 -8.00
C PHE A 79 -31.35 1.06 -8.28
N TYR A 80 -31.62 -0.22 -8.55
CA TYR A 80 -30.54 -1.21 -8.65
C TYR A 80 -30.06 -1.36 -10.09
N HIS A 81 -28.77 -1.65 -10.22
CA HIS A 81 -28.22 -2.03 -11.50
C HIS A 81 -28.78 -3.40 -11.92
N LYS A 82 -28.94 -3.63 -13.23
CA LYS A 82 -29.63 -4.82 -13.77
C LYS A 82 -29.04 -6.17 -13.32
N ASN A 83 -27.78 -6.20 -12.89
CA ASN A 83 -27.07 -7.37 -12.37
C ASN A 83 -27.30 -7.63 -10.87
N LEU A 84 -28.18 -6.86 -10.22
CA LEU A 84 -28.56 -7.02 -8.81
C LEU A 84 -30.05 -7.34 -8.65
N MET A 85 -30.71 -7.80 -9.72
CA MET A 85 -32.16 -8.01 -9.74
C MET A 85 -32.59 -9.31 -9.05
N SER A 86 -31.72 -10.32 -8.97
CA SER A 86 -32.06 -11.53 -8.23
C SER A 86 -31.75 -11.40 -6.73
N SER A 87 -32.57 -12.02 -5.88
CA SER A 87 -32.33 -12.06 -4.43
C SER A 87 -30.95 -12.66 -4.09
N ARG A 88 -30.44 -13.57 -4.93
CA ARG A 88 -29.10 -14.15 -4.75
C ARG A 88 -27.98 -13.14 -5.05
N GLU A 89 -28.14 -12.28 -6.06
CA GLU A 89 -27.14 -11.27 -6.39
C GLU A 89 -27.08 -10.17 -5.33
N ILE A 90 -28.22 -9.66 -4.90
CA ILE A 90 -28.26 -8.63 -3.84
C ILE A 90 -27.73 -9.18 -2.52
N ALA A 91 -28.02 -10.44 -2.17
CA ALA A 91 -27.45 -11.10 -1.00
C ALA A 91 -25.92 -11.23 -1.09
N ARG A 92 -25.38 -11.65 -2.25
CA ARG A 92 -23.93 -11.71 -2.48
C ARG A 92 -23.29 -10.32 -2.37
N PHE A 93 -23.91 -9.29 -2.95
CA PHE A 93 -23.43 -7.92 -2.87
C PHE A 93 -23.37 -7.43 -1.41
N ARG A 94 -24.43 -7.63 -0.63
CA ARG A 94 -24.48 -7.30 0.80
C ARG A 94 -23.42 -8.04 1.62
N ASN A 95 -23.18 -9.32 1.31
CA ASN A 95 -22.14 -10.12 1.97
C ASN A 95 -20.73 -9.59 1.67
N ASN A 96 -20.44 -9.28 0.40
CA ASN A 96 -19.17 -8.68 0.00
C ASN A 96 -18.96 -7.31 0.66
N LEU A 97 -19.99 -6.48 0.71
CA LEU A 97 -19.95 -5.18 1.39
C LEU A 97 -19.68 -5.34 2.89
N SER A 98 -20.37 -6.28 3.54
CA SER A 98 -20.15 -6.60 4.96
C SER A 98 -18.72 -7.09 5.22
N TRP A 99 -18.16 -7.88 4.31
CA TRP A 99 -16.76 -8.31 4.40
C TRP A 99 -15.80 -7.13 4.26
N ARG A 100 -16.04 -6.23 3.30
CA ARG A 100 -15.23 -5.02 3.12
C ARG A 100 -15.21 -4.14 4.35
N TYR A 101 -16.35 -3.88 4.98
CA TYR A 101 -16.42 -3.10 6.22
C TYR A 101 -15.68 -3.77 7.38
N ARG A 102 -15.75 -5.10 7.49
CA ARG A 102 -14.98 -5.84 8.53
C ARG A 102 -13.48 -5.76 8.28
N GLN A 103 -13.05 -5.92 7.03
CA GLN A 103 -11.63 -5.81 6.67
C GLN A 103 -11.09 -4.41 6.98
N ASP A 104 -11.84 -3.38 6.63
CA ASP A 104 -11.46 -1.99 6.94
C ASP A 104 -11.38 -1.76 8.45
N LYS A 105 -12.42 -2.13 9.20
CA LYS A 105 -12.44 -1.99 10.67
C LYS A 105 -11.34 -2.76 11.39
N LEU A 106 -10.97 -3.94 10.90
CA LEU A 106 -9.99 -4.80 11.56
C LEU A 106 -8.54 -4.48 11.16
N PHE A 107 -8.32 -3.99 9.94
CA PHE A 107 -6.97 -3.78 9.39
C PHE A 107 -6.75 -2.36 8.84
N GLY A 108 -7.65 -1.89 7.97
CA GLY A 108 -7.51 -0.60 7.29
C GLY A 108 -7.50 0.60 8.25
N GLU A 109 -8.53 0.71 9.10
CA GLU A 109 -8.69 1.79 10.08
C GLU A 109 -7.55 1.81 11.11
N PRO A 110 -7.16 0.69 11.76
CA PRO A 110 -5.99 0.66 12.64
C PRO A 110 -4.70 1.08 11.96
N GLN A 111 -4.48 0.64 10.71
CA GLN A 111 -3.30 1.05 9.93
C GLN A 111 -3.32 2.55 9.64
N ALA A 112 -4.46 3.10 9.19
CA ALA A 112 -4.60 4.53 8.92
C ALA A 112 -4.39 5.38 10.18
N ILE A 113 -4.86 4.91 11.35
CA ILE A 113 -4.61 5.55 12.65
C ILE A 113 -3.12 5.52 12.99
N PHE A 114 -2.46 4.36 12.85
CA PHE A 114 -1.02 4.22 13.10
C PHE A 114 -0.18 5.12 12.20
N GLU A 115 -0.52 5.18 10.92
CA GLU A 115 0.15 6.00 9.90
C GLU A 115 -0.28 7.48 9.92
N SER A 116 -1.11 7.89 10.91
CA SER A 116 -1.59 9.27 11.09
C SER A 116 -2.21 9.87 9.81
N ARG A 117 -3.11 9.11 9.19
CA ARG A 117 -3.83 9.55 8.00
C ARG A 117 -5.32 9.26 8.03
N TYR A 118 -6.05 10.02 7.23
CA TYR A 118 -7.39 9.65 6.79
C TYR A 118 -7.36 9.28 5.32
N ASP A 119 -8.08 8.21 4.98
CA ASP A 119 -8.34 7.86 3.59
C ASP A 119 -9.67 8.48 3.17
N LEU A 120 -9.63 9.21 2.05
CA LEU A 120 -10.76 9.96 1.51
C LEU A 120 -11.14 9.39 0.13
N PHE A 121 -12.43 9.40 -0.16
CA PHE A 121 -12.93 9.21 -1.52
C PHE A 121 -13.06 10.56 -2.23
N VAL A 122 -12.47 10.67 -3.41
CA VAL A 122 -12.51 11.87 -4.25
C VAL A 122 -13.13 11.56 -5.60
N LEU A 123 -13.88 12.51 -6.14
CA LEU A 123 -14.49 12.39 -7.45
C LEU A 123 -13.48 12.83 -8.52
N THR A 124 -13.30 11.99 -9.53
CA THR A 124 -12.41 12.27 -10.66
C THR A 124 -13.14 12.04 -11.98
N ASP A 125 -12.53 12.50 -13.06
CA ASP A 125 -12.95 12.25 -14.44
C ASP A 125 -13.18 10.77 -14.78
N THR A 126 -12.46 9.89 -14.08
CA THR A 126 -12.44 8.43 -14.26
C THR A 126 -13.25 7.69 -13.19
N GLY A 127 -13.95 8.43 -12.31
CA GLY A 127 -14.79 7.89 -11.24
C GLY A 127 -14.27 8.20 -9.85
N ILE A 128 -14.67 7.40 -8.86
CA ILE A 128 -14.28 7.58 -7.46
C ILE A 128 -12.87 6.99 -7.25
N LYS A 129 -11.94 7.79 -6.74
CA LYS A 129 -10.60 7.34 -6.32
C LYS A 129 -10.43 7.50 -4.82
N GLN A 130 -9.56 6.66 -4.25
CA GLN A 130 -9.13 6.81 -2.87
C GLN A 130 -7.82 7.61 -2.83
N THR A 131 -7.76 8.59 -1.94
CA THR A 131 -6.54 9.36 -1.62
C THR A 131 -6.34 9.38 -0.11
N SER A 132 -5.18 9.83 0.34
CA SER A 132 -4.83 9.88 1.76
C SER A 132 -4.38 11.29 2.13
N ILE A 133 -4.84 11.78 3.28
CA ILE A 133 -4.39 13.05 3.86
C ILE A 133 -3.79 12.81 5.24
N TYR A 134 -2.74 13.54 5.57
CA TYR A 134 -2.16 13.50 6.90
C TYR A 134 -3.10 14.18 7.91
N ALA A 135 -3.24 13.57 9.08
CA ALA A 135 -3.91 14.17 10.24
C ALA A 135 -3.36 13.57 11.54
N PRO A 136 -3.15 14.37 12.60
CA PRO A 136 -2.76 13.83 13.90
C PRO A 136 -3.88 12.94 14.49
N ARG A 137 -3.63 11.63 14.62
CA ARG A 137 -4.60 10.63 15.13
C ARG A 137 -4.18 9.98 16.46
N ARG A 138 -3.39 10.68 17.27
CA ARG A 138 -2.81 10.14 18.51
C ARG A 138 -3.85 9.65 19.50
N ARG A 139 -4.93 10.42 19.70
CA ARG A 139 -6.02 10.04 20.62
C ARG A 139 -6.72 8.76 20.20
N GLU A 140 -6.92 8.56 18.90
CA GLU A 140 -7.53 7.35 18.36
C GLU A 140 -6.60 6.15 18.51
N LEU A 141 -5.29 6.34 18.26
CA LEU A 141 -4.27 5.31 18.46
C LEU A 141 -4.25 4.82 19.92
N GLU A 142 -4.33 5.73 20.88
CA GLU A 142 -4.37 5.40 22.32
C GLU A 142 -5.66 4.69 22.75
N GLN A 143 -6.72 4.78 21.95
CA GLN A 143 -8.01 4.12 22.17
C GLN A 143 -8.10 2.74 21.50
N LEU A 144 -7.14 2.36 20.63
CA LEU A 144 -7.14 1.03 20.02
C LEU A 144 -6.96 -0.06 21.08
N ARG A 145 -7.74 -1.13 20.96
CA ARG A 145 -7.72 -2.28 21.88
C ARG A 145 -7.84 -3.59 21.11
N GLY A 146 -7.46 -4.68 21.77
CA GLY A 146 -7.61 -6.04 21.24
C GLY A 146 -6.94 -6.22 19.89
N PHE A 147 -7.68 -6.77 18.92
CA PHE A 147 -7.15 -7.08 17.59
C PHE A 147 -6.61 -5.86 16.84
N GLN A 148 -7.27 -4.70 16.96
CA GLN A 148 -6.84 -3.48 16.28
C GLN A 148 -5.46 -3.01 16.76
N LEU A 149 -5.21 -3.08 18.08
CA LEU A 149 -3.91 -2.78 18.66
C LEU A 149 -2.84 -3.79 18.23
N ALA A 150 -3.20 -5.08 18.12
CA ALA A 150 -2.29 -6.10 17.63
C ALA A 150 -1.86 -5.82 16.18
N VAL A 151 -2.76 -5.31 15.33
CA VAL A 151 -2.43 -4.89 13.97
C VAL A 151 -1.41 -3.75 13.97
N THR A 152 -1.58 -2.71 14.78
CA THR A 152 -0.61 -1.60 14.82
C THR A 152 0.76 -2.04 15.34
N LEU A 153 0.80 -2.90 16.35
CA LEU A 153 2.04 -3.50 16.85
C LEU A 153 2.73 -4.37 15.80
N ALA A 154 1.97 -5.05 14.94
CA ALA A 154 2.54 -5.82 13.84
C ALA A 154 3.18 -4.93 12.77
N TYR A 155 2.57 -3.78 12.45
CA TYR A 155 3.20 -2.76 11.58
C TYR A 155 4.46 -2.19 12.22
N GLU A 156 4.42 -1.81 13.50
CA GLU A 156 5.59 -1.31 14.23
C GLU A 156 6.74 -2.33 14.26
N LEU A 157 6.42 -3.60 14.52
CA LEU A 157 7.40 -4.69 14.50
C LEU A 157 8.00 -4.88 13.10
N ARG A 158 7.17 -4.85 12.04
CA ARG A 158 7.64 -4.93 10.66
C ARG A 158 8.63 -3.81 10.36
N ASP A 159 8.32 -2.58 10.73
CA ASP A 159 9.17 -1.42 10.45
C ASP A 159 10.48 -1.48 11.25
N ALA A 160 10.43 -1.96 12.49
CA ALA A 160 11.61 -2.19 13.31
C ALA A 160 12.51 -3.33 12.79
N LEU A 161 11.93 -4.33 12.12
CA LEU A 161 12.67 -5.47 11.56
C LEU A 161 13.14 -5.26 10.12
N SER A 162 12.47 -4.41 9.33
CA SER A 162 12.76 -4.17 7.92
C SER A 162 14.25 -3.87 7.63
N PRO A 163 14.94 -2.98 8.38
CA PRO A 163 16.36 -2.72 8.14
C PRO A 163 17.25 -3.96 8.33
N ARG A 164 16.90 -4.81 9.30
CA ARG A 164 17.67 -6.04 9.61
C ARG A 164 17.48 -7.09 8.52
N VAL A 165 16.24 -7.26 8.05
CA VAL A 165 15.91 -8.16 6.94
C VAL A 165 16.63 -7.71 5.67
N GLN A 166 16.56 -6.41 5.35
CA GLN A 166 17.25 -5.84 4.19
C GLN A 166 18.77 -6.08 4.27
N ALA A 167 19.39 -5.84 5.43
CA ALA A 167 20.82 -6.09 5.62
C ALA A 167 21.20 -7.57 5.40
N ALA A 168 20.40 -8.51 5.91
CA ALA A 168 20.62 -9.94 5.71
C ALA A 168 20.52 -10.33 4.23
N VAL A 169 19.49 -9.84 3.53
CA VAL A 169 19.30 -10.09 2.09
C VAL A 169 20.47 -9.52 1.28
N THR A 170 20.89 -8.29 1.57
CA THR A 170 22.05 -7.67 0.91
C THR A 170 23.34 -8.46 1.17
N TRP A 171 23.56 -8.94 2.40
CA TRP A 171 24.73 -9.76 2.73
C TRP A 171 24.75 -11.09 1.96
N ILE A 172 23.62 -11.81 1.91
CA ILE A 172 23.49 -13.05 1.13
C ILE A 172 23.71 -12.76 -0.35
N GLY A 173 23.09 -11.71 -0.90
CA GLY A 173 23.24 -11.32 -2.30
C GLY A 173 24.69 -11.02 -2.66
N ASN A 174 25.40 -10.28 -1.82
CA ASN A 174 26.83 -10.01 -1.99
C ASN A 174 27.66 -11.31 -1.93
N GLY A 175 27.31 -12.24 -1.06
CA GLY A 175 27.93 -13.56 -0.99
C GLY A 175 27.76 -14.37 -2.27
N VAL A 176 26.54 -14.40 -2.82
CA VAL A 176 26.25 -15.06 -4.11
C VAL A 176 27.04 -14.41 -5.24
N VAL A 177 27.03 -13.08 -5.34
CA VAL A 177 27.80 -12.34 -6.35
C VAL A 177 29.31 -12.62 -6.22
N TYR A 178 29.84 -12.66 -5.00
CA TYR A 178 31.24 -13.01 -4.75
C TYR A 178 31.58 -14.42 -5.23
N LEU A 179 30.76 -15.42 -4.89
CA LEU A 179 30.96 -16.80 -5.34
C LEU A 179 30.96 -16.88 -6.88
N LEU A 180 29.98 -16.24 -7.54
CA LEU A 180 29.85 -16.24 -9.00
C LEU A 180 31.02 -15.53 -9.69
N THR A 181 31.41 -14.35 -9.23
CA THR A 181 32.40 -13.52 -9.92
C THR A 181 33.85 -13.87 -9.57
N GLN A 182 34.14 -14.10 -8.29
CA GLN A 182 35.51 -14.31 -7.83
C GLN A 182 35.88 -15.79 -7.81
N VAL A 183 35.03 -16.66 -7.28
CA VAL A 183 35.38 -18.08 -7.19
C VAL A 183 35.32 -18.72 -8.58
N PHE A 184 34.16 -18.69 -9.24
CA PHE A 184 34.05 -19.27 -10.58
C PHE A 184 34.88 -18.51 -11.62
N GLY A 185 34.92 -17.18 -11.56
CA GLY A 185 35.73 -16.37 -12.49
C GLY A 185 37.24 -16.66 -12.37
N ARG A 186 37.79 -16.79 -11.15
CA ARG A 186 39.20 -17.16 -10.96
C ARG A 186 39.45 -18.61 -11.34
N SER A 187 38.54 -19.54 -11.03
CA SER A 187 38.67 -20.94 -11.43
C SER A 187 38.75 -21.08 -12.96
N ILE A 188 37.87 -20.40 -13.70
CA ILE A 188 37.91 -20.36 -15.17
C ILE A 188 39.23 -19.74 -15.65
N GLY A 189 39.65 -18.62 -15.05
CA GLY A 189 40.91 -17.96 -15.39
C GLY A 189 42.16 -18.84 -15.19
N LEU A 190 42.18 -19.66 -14.12
CA LEU A 190 43.27 -20.61 -13.86
C LEU A 190 43.30 -21.75 -14.88
N VAL A 191 42.14 -22.28 -15.26
CA VAL A 191 42.05 -23.31 -16.31
C VAL A 191 42.58 -22.78 -17.64
N VAL A 192 42.14 -21.58 -18.06
CA VAL A 192 42.64 -20.93 -19.29
C VAL A 192 44.15 -20.71 -19.22
N ARG A 193 44.66 -20.22 -18.08
CA ARG A 193 46.10 -19.97 -17.90
C ARG A 193 46.92 -21.27 -17.93
N GLY A 194 46.41 -22.34 -17.32
CA GLY A 194 47.03 -23.67 -17.35
C GLY A 194 47.09 -24.27 -18.77
N VAL A 195 46.02 -24.12 -19.55
CA VAL A 195 45.99 -24.55 -20.96
C VAL A 195 47.03 -23.79 -21.79
N ILE A 196 47.10 -22.45 -21.66
CA ILE A 196 48.08 -21.63 -22.39
C ILE A 196 49.53 -22.01 -21.99
N GLN A 197 49.80 -22.21 -20.70
CA GLN A 197 51.12 -22.61 -20.21
C GLN A 197 51.53 -24.00 -20.68
N GLY A 198 50.62 -24.98 -20.68
CA GLY A 198 50.89 -26.34 -21.16
C GLY A 198 51.16 -26.40 -22.67
N ILE A 199 50.48 -25.57 -23.45
CA ILE A 199 50.79 -25.42 -24.88
C ILE A 199 52.17 -24.78 -25.05
N GLY A 200 52.49 -23.73 -24.30
CA GLY A 200 53.79 -23.05 -24.37
C GLY A 200 54.99 -23.92 -23.97
N SER A 201 54.85 -24.77 -22.95
CA SER A 201 55.91 -25.68 -22.50
C SER A 201 56.15 -26.81 -23.49
N SER A 202 55.10 -27.40 -24.07
CA SER A 202 55.24 -28.45 -25.10
C SER A 202 55.99 -27.98 -26.34
N VAL A 203 55.85 -26.69 -26.71
CA VAL A 203 56.59 -26.08 -27.83
C VAL A 203 58.06 -25.79 -27.46
N GLN A 204 58.36 -25.43 -26.21
CA GLN A 204 59.75 -25.25 -25.76
C GLN A 204 60.49 -26.59 -25.64
N GLU A 205 59.84 -27.63 -25.11
CA GLU A 205 60.45 -28.95 -24.94
C GLU A 205 60.71 -29.64 -26.29
N ALA A 206 59.81 -29.46 -27.27
CA ALA A 206 60.03 -29.87 -28.65
C ALA A 206 61.19 -29.11 -29.35
N ARG A 207 61.55 -27.92 -28.87
CA ARG A 207 62.68 -27.13 -29.39
C ARG A 207 64.02 -27.41 -28.67
N PHE A 208 64.01 -27.80 -27.40
CA PHE A 208 65.21 -28.08 -26.62
C PHE A 208 65.61 -29.58 -26.56
N GLY A 209 64.72 -30.51 -26.93
CA GLY A 209 65.04 -31.95 -27.03
C GLY A 209 65.91 -32.37 -28.23
N LYS A 210 66.38 -31.42 -29.06
CA LYS A 210 67.27 -31.67 -30.20
C LYS A 210 68.59 -30.94 -30.03
N ASN A 211 69.50 -31.52 -29.25
CA ASN A 211 70.94 -31.22 -29.38
C ASN A 211 71.65 -32.49 -29.87
N PRO A 212 72.12 -32.56 -31.12
CA PRO A 212 72.86 -33.71 -31.60
C PRO A 212 74.28 -33.67 -31.04
N GLY A 213 74.69 -34.76 -30.38
CA GLY A 213 76.09 -35.02 -30.07
C GLY A 213 76.93 -34.92 -31.35
N ARG A 214 77.92 -34.02 -31.32
CA ARG A 214 78.92 -33.84 -32.36
C ARG A 214 80.10 -34.74 -31.99
N GLY A 215 80.19 -35.90 -32.63
CA GLY A 215 81.35 -36.78 -32.58
C GLY A 215 82.02 -36.81 -33.96
N LYS A 216 83.14 -36.12 -34.09
CA LYS A 216 84.25 -36.49 -34.97
C LYS A 216 85.47 -36.65 -34.07
#